data_AF-A0A7W1GZU6-F1
#
_entry.id   AF-A0A7W1GZU6-F1
#
_cell.length_a   1.000
_cell.length_b   1.000
_cell.length_c   1.000
_cell.angle_alpha   90.00
_cell.angle_beta   90.00
_cell.angle_gamma   90.00
#
_symmetry.space_group_name_H-M   'P 1'
#
loop_
_entity.id
_entity.type
_entity.pdbx_description
1 polymer ?
#
loop_
_entity_poly.entity_id
_entity_poly.type
_entity_poly.pdbx_seq_one_letter_code
_entity_poly.pdbx_strand_id
1 'polypeptide(L)'
;MKLFSKCAAAGAFALATAACNPDRAVSTDSVGDPAYGVQLILTGSNVPKGSVRFTFPRNAADPVQDTVRITVTGLDTLENGFYTVFLGDSSGSAFKRATGTLIVTRTDTVLNALGDPVPRARTDTTQNVSSFQLGGPRTSIQFVTTRAQSGLLPSDPIETVLITIEDNAQATTPSASRRPIFARRRQGTAVPATGVAFRTSQLRFGNYGGADPANDFVYIPTGRGRAYVRGSILIINDSSLTRPPLGYYYAAFAVKGDSARVPIDTVYLGEFTAPFPRRNLSLFNADSLIIDPLVQPEGQRAVLAASIRIDADTVSGLGPAANPFQGFTEVFVTLESKNKVPDRLGPVIVLRAALPDIVRLGRP
;
A
#
# COMPACT_ATOMS: atom_id res chain seq x y z
N MET A 1 -7.70 -61.43 -47.04
CA MET A 1 -8.16 -61.13 -48.41
C MET A 1 -9.61 -60.67 -48.34
N LYS A 2 -9.89 -59.42 -48.78
CA LYS A 2 -11.20 -58.77 -49.04
C LYS A 2 -12.14 -58.57 -47.83
N LEU A 3 -12.23 -57.38 -47.23
CA LEU A 3 -13.04 -56.19 -47.59
C LEU A 3 -14.53 -56.50 -47.81
N PHE A 4 -15.41 -55.99 -46.92
CA PHE A 4 -16.67 -55.23 -47.17
C PHE A 4 -17.14 -54.74 -45.77
N SER A 5 -17.33 -53.47 -45.42
CA SER A 5 -18.04 -52.32 -46.00
C SER A 5 -19.28 -51.99 -45.15
N LYS A 6 -19.26 -50.77 -44.59
CA LYS A 6 -20.35 -49.79 -44.43
C LYS A 6 -21.29 -49.77 -43.20
N CYS A 7 -21.54 -48.50 -42.86
CA CYS A 7 -22.68 -47.87 -42.17
C CYS A 7 -22.66 -47.95 -40.64
N ALA A 8 -22.36 -46.87 -39.90
CA ALA A 8 -22.93 -45.52 -39.82
C ALA A 8 -23.94 -45.38 -38.67
N ALA A 9 -23.51 -44.53 -37.72
CA ALA A 9 -24.28 -43.56 -36.94
C ALA A 9 -25.27 -44.01 -35.84
N ALA A 10 -25.14 -43.23 -34.75
CA ALA A 10 -26.14 -42.85 -33.76
C ALA A 10 -26.46 -43.83 -32.62
N GLY A 11 -26.23 -43.37 -31.39
CA GLY A 11 -26.69 -44.01 -30.16
C GLY A 11 -26.20 -43.27 -28.93
N ALA A 12 -27.00 -42.32 -28.47
CA ALA A 12 -26.74 -41.50 -27.29
C ALA A 12 -26.79 -42.31 -25.97
N PHE A 13 -26.04 -41.80 -24.99
CA PHE A 13 -26.26 -41.85 -23.53
C PHE A 13 -27.25 -42.87 -22.97
N ALA A 14 -26.75 -43.75 -22.11
CA ALA A 14 -27.46 -44.19 -20.90
C ALA A 14 -26.46 -44.40 -19.75
N LEU A 15 -26.59 -43.55 -18.74
CA LEU A 15 -26.07 -43.72 -17.39
C LEU A 15 -26.67 -44.98 -16.74
N ALA A 16 -25.89 -45.72 -15.96
CA ALA A 16 -26.18 -46.11 -14.57
C ALA A 16 -25.26 -47.28 -14.13
N THR A 17 -24.28 -47.02 -13.26
CA THR A 17 -24.29 -47.30 -11.81
C THR A 17 -23.64 -48.64 -11.42
N ALA A 18 -22.40 -48.55 -10.96
CA ALA A 18 -21.94 -49.26 -9.77
C ALA A 18 -21.14 -48.20 -8.96
N ALA A 19 -21.81 -47.45 -8.09
CA ALA A 19 -21.92 -47.78 -6.68
C ALA A 19 -20.54 -48.02 -6.02
N CYS A 20 -19.77 -46.95 -5.87
CA CYS A 20 -18.77 -46.82 -4.81
C CYS A 20 -19.09 -45.54 -4.05
N ASN A 21 -19.63 -45.72 -2.85
CA ASN A 21 -20.03 -44.69 -1.90
C ASN A 21 -18.95 -43.60 -1.74
N PRO A 22 -19.21 -42.33 -2.06
CA PRO A 22 -18.46 -41.23 -1.50
C PRO A 22 -19.20 -40.71 -0.25
N ASP A 23 -19.43 -41.58 0.73
CA ASP A 23 -19.60 -41.10 2.11
C ASP A 23 -18.21 -40.75 2.66
N ARG A 24 -17.57 -39.78 2.01
CA ARG A 24 -16.68 -38.88 2.72
C ARG A 24 -17.55 -37.68 3.04
N ALA A 25 -17.83 -37.49 4.32
CA ALA A 25 -18.19 -36.17 4.81
C ALA A 25 -17.19 -35.18 4.21
N VAL A 26 -17.63 -34.41 3.21
CA VAL A 26 -16.90 -33.23 2.76
C VAL A 26 -17.09 -32.24 3.90
N SER A 27 -16.22 -32.37 4.90
CA SER A 27 -15.97 -31.30 5.85
C SER A 27 -15.45 -30.13 5.01
N THR A 28 -16.34 -29.20 4.67
CA THR A 28 -15.95 -27.89 4.15
C THR A 28 -15.28 -27.03 5.21
N ASP A 29 -15.26 -27.51 6.46
CA ASP A 29 -14.43 -26.96 7.51
C ASP A 29 -13.01 -27.51 7.38
N SER A 30 -12.06 -26.58 7.43
CA SER A 30 -10.63 -26.87 7.52
C SER A 30 -10.40 -27.97 8.56
N VAL A 31 -9.75 -29.08 8.17
CA VAL A 31 -9.23 -30.04 9.15
C VAL A 31 -8.11 -29.33 9.90
N GLY A 32 -8.47 -28.72 11.03
CA GLY A 32 -7.68 -27.75 11.76
C GLY A 32 -8.10 -26.30 11.51
N ASP A 33 -8.80 -25.75 12.51
CA ASP A 33 -8.88 -24.33 12.94
C ASP A 33 -10.24 -23.62 12.71
N PRO A 34 -10.80 -22.94 13.75
CA PRO A 34 -10.08 -22.26 14.84
C PRO A 34 -10.51 -22.56 16.29
N ALA A 35 -9.60 -22.33 17.25
CA ALA A 35 -9.97 -22.22 18.67
C ALA A 35 -10.62 -20.86 18.97
N TYR A 36 -10.04 -19.75 18.48
CA TYR A 36 -10.63 -18.40 18.54
C TYR A 36 -10.37 -17.63 17.24
N GLY A 37 -11.42 -17.30 16.50
CA GLY A 37 -11.34 -16.64 15.20
C GLY A 37 -12.06 -15.30 15.14
N VAL A 38 -11.52 -14.35 14.37
CA VAL A 38 -12.10 -13.02 14.16
C VAL A 38 -12.05 -12.61 12.69
N GLN A 39 -13.09 -11.90 12.23
CA GLN A 39 -13.11 -11.30 10.90
C GLN A 39 -12.28 -10.01 10.90
N LEU A 40 -11.47 -9.82 9.87
CA LEU A 40 -10.84 -8.54 9.61
C LEU A 40 -11.78 -7.62 8.85
N ILE A 41 -11.81 -6.36 9.28
CA ILE A 41 -12.63 -5.28 8.73
C ILE A 41 -11.74 -4.39 7.86
N LEU A 42 -12.26 -4.04 6.68
CA LEU A 42 -11.61 -3.10 5.76
C LEU A 42 -11.51 -1.72 6.41
N THR A 43 -10.29 -1.19 6.48
CA THR A 43 -10.00 0.11 7.09
C THR A 43 -9.64 1.13 6.01
N GLY A 44 -8.69 0.82 5.12
CA GLY A 44 -8.43 1.47 3.81
C GLY A 44 -8.27 3.00 3.75
N SER A 45 -8.45 3.73 4.84
CA SER A 45 -8.67 5.19 4.85
C SER A 45 -7.38 6.01 4.77
N ASN A 46 -6.25 5.35 4.97
CA ASN A 46 -4.95 5.97 5.22
C ASN A 46 -3.95 5.80 4.06
N VAL A 47 -4.42 5.41 2.87
CA VAL A 47 -3.58 5.37 1.66
C VAL A 47 -2.96 6.75 1.39
N PRO A 48 -1.73 6.81 0.81
CA PRO A 48 -1.12 8.05 0.40
C PRO A 48 -2.09 8.90 -0.43
N LYS A 49 -2.30 10.13 0.02
CA LYS A 49 -3.27 11.04 -0.59
C LYS A 49 -2.87 12.49 -0.39
N GLY A 50 -3.48 13.36 -1.19
CA GLY A 50 -3.25 14.79 -1.10
C GLY A 50 -3.56 15.50 -2.41
N SER A 51 -2.93 16.65 -2.62
CA SER A 51 -3.20 17.48 -3.80
C SER A 51 -1.97 18.21 -4.30
N VAL A 52 -2.03 18.62 -5.56
CA VAL A 52 -1.07 19.50 -6.20
C VAL A 52 -1.81 20.76 -6.64
N ARG A 53 -1.33 21.92 -6.19
CA ARG A 53 -1.78 23.22 -6.66
C ARG A 53 -0.70 23.83 -7.56
N PHE A 54 -1.07 24.05 -8.81
CA PHE A 54 -0.30 24.80 -9.78
C PHE A 54 -0.77 26.26 -9.74
N THR A 55 0.17 27.19 -9.64
CA THR A 55 -0.11 28.62 -9.70
C THR A 55 0.76 29.23 -10.80
N PHE A 56 0.11 29.93 -11.73
CA PHE A 56 0.76 30.63 -12.83
C PHE A 56 0.48 32.13 -12.65
N PRO A 57 1.30 32.86 -11.88
CA PRO A 57 1.18 34.30 -11.75
C PRO A 57 1.73 34.95 -13.02
N ARG A 58 0.88 35.36 -13.96
CA ARG A 58 1.35 36.04 -15.18
C ARG A 58 1.34 37.55 -15.02
N ASN A 59 2.55 38.13 -15.09
CA ASN A 59 2.84 39.22 -16.00
C ASN A 59 3.43 38.59 -17.27
N ALA A 60 2.99 38.98 -18.47
CA ALA A 60 3.27 38.28 -19.73
C ALA A 60 4.76 38.09 -20.11
N ALA A 61 5.70 38.67 -19.34
CA ALA A 61 7.13 38.67 -19.63
C ALA A 61 7.96 37.61 -18.87
N ASP A 62 7.46 36.98 -17.79
CA ASP A 62 8.32 36.11 -16.97
C ASP A 62 7.61 34.93 -16.26
N PRO A 63 7.64 33.70 -16.83
CA PRO A 63 7.07 32.50 -16.20
C PRO A 63 7.94 31.89 -15.10
N VAL A 64 9.08 32.51 -14.73
CA VAL A 64 10.01 32.03 -13.69
C VAL A 64 9.31 31.88 -12.33
N GLN A 65 8.21 32.60 -12.10
CA GLN A 65 7.41 32.60 -10.88
C GLN A 65 6.30 31.54 -10.82
N ASP A 66 6.16 30.69 -11.84
CA ASP A 66 5.22 29.57 -11.77
C ASP A 66 5.54 28.69 -10.56
N THR A 67 4.55 28.41 -9.72
CA THR A 67 4.74 27.60 -8.51
C THR A 67 3.94 26.31 -8.55
N VAL A 68 4.56 25.25 -8.01
CA VAL A 68 3.91 23.97 -7.74
C VAL A 68 3.96 23.73 -6.24
N ARG A 69 2.80 23.62 -5.63
CA ARG A 69 2.63 23.25 -4.22
C ARG A 69 2.00 21.87 -4.13
N ILE A 70 2.75 20.92 -3.63
CA ILE A 70 2.32 19.55 -3.37
C ILE A 70 2.01 19.45 -1.87
N THR A 71 0.92 18.79 -1.52
CA THR A 71 0.63 18.42 -0.13
C THR A 71 0.26 16.95 -0.13
N VAL A 72 0.91 16.14 0.70
CA VAL A 72 0.76 14.68 0.74
C VAL A 72 0.81 14.18 2.18
N THR A 73 0.00 13.17 2.48
CA THR A 73 -0.06 12.46 3.77
C THR A 73 0.01 10.97 3.55
N GLY A 74 0.38 10.19 4.57
CA GLY A 74 0.35 8.73 4.53
C GLY A 74 1.57 8.09 3.85
N LEU A 75 2.68 8.82 3.69
CA LEU A 75 3.94 8.22 3.25
C LEU A 75 4.60 7.43 4.37
N ASP A 76 5.36 6.39 4.03
CA ASP A 76 6.25 5.71 4.97
C ASP A 76 7.49 6.54 5.25
N THR A 77 8.13 6.34 6.39
CA THR A 77 9.52 6.80 6.56
C THR A 77 10.44 5.79 5.88
N LEU A 78 11.28 6.27 4.96
CA LEU A 78 12.23 5.43 4.23
C LEU A 78 13.52 5.24 5.04
N GLU A 79 14.02 4.01 5.10
CA GLU A 79 15.37 3.71 5.58
C GLU A 79 16.35 3.77 4.40
N ASN A 80 15.96 3.13 3.29
CA ASN A 80 16.77 3.04 2.09
C ASN A 80 16.07 3.79 0.95
N GLY A 81 16.78 4.67 0.26
CA GLY A 81 16.21 5.48 -0.83
C GLY A 81 15.46 6.73 -0.36
N PHE A 82 14.94 7.49 -1.33
CA PHE A 82 14.46 8.85 -1.15
C PHE A 82 13.21 9.12 -1.98
N TYR A 83 12.21 9.76 -1.39
CA TYR A 83 11.14 10.41 -2.13
C TYR A 83 11.72 11.57 -2.94
N THR A 84 11.53 11.53 -4.25
CA THR A 84 12.00 12.56 -5.17
C THR A 84 10.83 13.09 -5.98
N VAL A 85 10.74 14.42 -6.09
CA VAL A 85 9.66 15.08 -6.84
C VAL A 85 10.15 15.38 -8.26
N PHE A 86 9.37 14.96 -9.24
CA PHE A 86 9.61 15.28 -10.65
C PHE A 86 8.43 16.06 -11.24
N LEU A 87 8.76 17.07 -12.04
CA LEU A 87 7.81 17.85 -12.84
C LEU A 87 8.02 17.47 -14.31
N GLY A 88 6.94 17.29 -15.06
CA GLY A 88 7.06 16.91 -16.46
C GLY A 88 5.87 17.27 -17.31
N ASP A 89 5.98 16.87 -18.57
CA ASP A 89 4.93 16.97 -19.58
C ASP A 89 3.82 15.92 -19.39
N SER A 90 2.71 16.12 -20.10
CA SER A 90 1.61 15.16 -20.17
C SER A 90 1.96 13.90 -20.97
N SER A 91 2.97 13.95 -21.85
CA SER A 91 3.45 12.78 -22.60
C SER A 91 4.30 11.81 -21.76
N GLY A 92 4.70 12.18 -20.54
CA GLY A 92 5.52 11.34 -19.67
C GLY A 92 6.92 11.07 -20.22
N SER A 93 7.38 11.90 -21.16
CA SER A 93 8.65 11.74 -21.89
C SER A 93 9.77 12.59 -21.29
N ALA A 94 9.43 13.76 -20.75
CA ALA A 94 10.40 14.67 -20.17
C ALA A 94 10.02 14.97 -18.72
N PHE A 95 10.91 14.59 -17.81
CA PHE A 95 10.81 14.91 -16.39
C PHE A 95 12.06 15.65 -15.93
N LYS A 96 11.86 16.69 -15.13
CA LYS A 96 12.91 17.37 -14.40
C LYS A 96 12.69 17.20 -12.91
N ARG A 97 13.77 16.90 -12.19
CA ARG A 97 13.75 16.88 -10.74
C ARG A 97 13.45 18.27 -10.21
N ALA A 98 12.48 18.36 -9.31
CA ALA A 98 12.17 19.60 -8.62
C ALA A 98 13.12 19.83 -7.45
N THR A 99 13.52 21.08 -7.26
CA THR A 99 14.17 21.55 -6.04
C THR A 99 13.31 22.63 -5.42
N GLY A 100 13.11 22.63 -4.11
CA GLY A 100 12.19 23.57 -3.47
C GLY A 100 12.28 23.57 -1.96
N THR A 101 11.22 24.07 -1.33
CA THR A 101 11.06 24.08 0.13
C THR A 101 10.23 22.88 0.55
N LEU A 102 10.76 22.09 1.49
CA LEU A 102 10.04 21.02 2.16
C LEU A 102 9.55 21.50 3.53
N ILE A 103 8.26 21.31 3.80
CA ILE A 103 7.63 21.60 5.09
C ILE A 103 7.03 20.28 5.59
N VAL A 104 7.51 19.79 6.72
CA VAL A 104 7.03 18.55 7.34
C VAL A 104 6.31 18.92 8.62
N THR A 105 5.05 18.53 8.72
CA THR A 105 4.24 18.72 9.93
C THR A 105 3.87 17.37 10.52
N ARG A 106 4.31 17.11 11.74
CA ARG A 106 3.97 15.91 12.52
C ARG A 106 3.05 16.32 13.66
N THR A 107 1.95 15.59 13.85
CA THR A 107 1.03 15.81 14.98
C THR A 107 1.21 14.71 16.02
N ASP A 108 1.78 15.06 17.16
CA ASP A 108 1.97 14.15 18.28
C ASP A 108 0.88 14.34 19.34
N THR A 109 0.69 13.33 20.20
CA THR A 109 -0.12 13.48 21.42
C THR A 109 0.82 13.87 22.57
N VAL A 110 0.53 14.96 23.27
CA VAL A 110 1.26 15.41 24.46
C VAL A 110 0.29 15.56 25.63
N LEU A 111 0.78 15.49 26.86
CA LEU A 111 -0.04 15.81 28.02
C LEU A 111 -0.05 17.33 28.24
N ASN A 112 -1.22 17.91 28.44
CA ASN A 112 -1.35 19.31 28.86
C ASN A 112 -0.97 19.47 30.35
N ALA A 113 -1.05 20.70 30.88
CA ALA A 113 -0.74 20.96 32.30
C ALA A 113 -1.69 20.25 33.30
N LEU A 114 -2.85 19.78 32.83
CA LEU A 114 -3.84 19.03 33.61
C LEU A 114 -3.67 17.51 33.49
N GLY A 115 -2.73 17.04 32.66
CA GLY A 115 -2.51 15.62 32.39
C GLY A 115 -3.40 15.04 31.28
N ASP A 116 -4.15 15.85 30.54
CA ASP A 116 -5.00 15.35 29.45
C ASP A 116 -4.20 15.20 28.14
N PRO A 117 -4.44 14.12 27.35
CA PRO A 117 -3.83 13.96 26.03
C PRO A 117 -4.41 14.96 25.03
N VAL A 118 -3.57 15.83 24.49
CA VAL A 118 -3.92 16.83 23.46
C VAL A 118 -3.00 16.72 22.24
N PRO A 119 -3.51 16.99 21.01
CA PRO A 119 -2.68 17.02 19.83
C PRO A 119 -1.76 18.25 19.82
N ARG A 120 -0.48 18.05 19.49
CA ARG A 120 0.50 19.13 19.28
C ARG A 120 1.20 18.93 17.93
N ALA A 121 1.07 19.93 17.07
CA ALA A 121 1.79 19.95 15.80
C ALA A 121 3.23 20.45 16.00
N ARG A 122 4.17 19.76 15.38
CA ARG A 122 5.55 20.20 15.17
C ARG A 122 5.77 20.35 13.67
N THR A 123 6.26 21.53 13.26
CA THR A 123 6.53 21.83 11.86
C THR A 123 8.00 22.16 11.67
N ASP A 124 8.66 21.44 10.78
CA ASP A 124 10.04 21.67 10.37
C ASP A 124 10.06 22.11 8.90
N THR A 125 10.81 23.16 8.57
CA THR A 125 10.92 23.71 7.21
C THR A 125 12.37 23.67 6.74
N THR A 126 12.60 23.07 5.58
CA THR A 126 13.92 22.91 4.98
C THR A 126 13.92 23.49 3.57
N GLN A 127 14.88 24.35 3.27
CA GLN A 127 15.04 24.98 1.95
C GLN A 127 15.92 24.13 1.02
N ASN A 128 15.80 24.36 -0.29
CA ASN A 128 16.64 23.75 -1.33
C ASN A 128 16.68 22.21 -1.29
N VAL A 129 15.54 21.60 -0.98
CA VAL A 129 15.36 20.15 -0.95
C VAL A 129 14.98 19.65 -2.34
N SER A 130 15.67 18.60 -2.81
CA SER A 130 15.31 17.87 -4.03
C SER A 130 14.73 16.48 -3.76
N SER A 131 14.96 15.96 -2.55
CA SER A 131 14.56 14.62 -2.14
C SER A 131 14.50 14.51 -0.61
N PHE A 132 13.69 13.60 -0.07
CA PHE A 132 13.53 13.42 1.37
C PHE A 132 13.15 11.98 1.74
N GLN A 133 13.35 11.58 3.00
CA GLN A 133 13.03 10.22 3.49
C GLN A 133 11.89 10.22 4.53
N LEU A 134 11.45 11.41 4.94
CA LEU A 134 10.51 11.59 6.04
C LEU A 134 9.10 11.16 5.66
N GLY A 135 8.41 10.51 6.59
CA GLY A 135 7.00 10.11 6.49
C GLY A 135 6.45 9.68 7.85
N GLY A 136 5.63 8.64 7.85
CA GLY A 136 5.06 8.01 9.03
C GLY A 136 3.62 8.43 9.37
N PRO A 137 3.04 7.79 10.40
CA PRO A 137 1.71 8.12 10.89
C PRO A 137 1.61 9.57 11.35
N ARG A 138 0.48 10.23 11.05
CA ARG A 138 0.19 11.62 11.45
C ARG A 138 1.22 12.65 10.95
N THR A 139 1.94 12.31 9.89
CA THR A 139 2.83 13.22 9.17
C THR A 139 2.15 13.75 7.90
N SER A 140 2.19 15.07 7.73
CA SER A 140 1.81 15.76 6.50
C SER A 140 3.03 16.46 5.92
N ILE A 141 3.22 16.32 4.62
CA ILE A 141 4.35 16.88 3.90
C ILE A 141 3.82 17.87 2.88
N GLN A 142 4.41 19.04 2.85
CA GLN A 142 4.21 20.03 1.82
C GLN A 142 5.53 20.31 1.12
N PHE A 143 5.53 20.22 -0.20
CA PHE A 143 6.67 20.56 -1.04
C PHE A 143 6.28 21.72 -1.96
N VAL A 144 7.04 22.80 -1.92
CA VAL A 144 6.78 24.01 -2.73
C VAL A 144 8.00 24.29 -3.57
N THR A 145 7.81 24.42 -4.89
CA THR A 145 8.89 24.79 -5.81
C THR A 145 8.40 25.85 -6.79
N THR A 146 9.35 26.64 -7.29
CA THR A 146 9.16 27.53 -8.44
C THR A 146 9.78 26.91 -9.69
N ARG A 147 9.36 27.39 -10.86
CA ARG A 147 10.02 27.05 -12.14
C ARG A 147 11.53 27.32 -12.08
N ALA A 148 11.92 28.48 -11.53
CA ALA A 148 13.33 28.86 -11.35
C ALA A 148 14.10 27.83 -10.54
N GLN A 149 13.58 27.45 -9.37
CA GLN A 149 14.27 26.54 -8.45
C GLN A 149 14.41 25.14 -9.04
N SER A 150 13.44 24.71 -9.85
CA SER A 150 13.47 23.41 -10.54
C SER A 150 14.33 23.38 -11.81
N GLY A 151 14.96 24.50 -12.21
CA GLY A 151 15.78 24.56 -13.43
C GLY A 151 14.98 24.27 -14.72
N LEU A 152 13.69 24.55 -14.69
CA LEU A 152 12.79 24.42 -15.83
C LEU A 152 12.90 25.67 -16.69
N LEU A 153 13.00 25.49 -18.01
CA LEU A 153 12.99 26.60 -18.96
C LEU A 153 11.59 27.24 -19.00
N PRO A 154 11.45 28.51 -19.41
CA PRO A 154 10.16 29.17 -19.62
C PRO A 154 9.17 28.37 -20.49
N SER A 155 9.68 27.63 -21.47
CA SER A 155 8.90 26.79 -22.38
C SER A 155 8.56 25.41 -21.83
N ASP A 156 9.21 24.95 -20.75
CA ASP A 156 9.02 23.59 -20.26
C ASP A 156 7.59 23.45 -19.70
N PRO A 157 6.83 22.44 -20.11
CA PRO A 157 5.48 22.21 -19.59
C PRO A 157 5.54 21.75 -18.12
N ILE A 158 4.60 22.25 -17.32
CA ILE A 158 4.34 21.79 -15.94
C ILE A 158 2.93 21.20 -15.91
N GLU A 159 2.84 19.92 -16.24
CA GLU A 159 1.56 19.23 -16.44
C GLU A 159 1.43 18.01 -15.53
N THR A 160 2.53 17.31 -15.31
CA THR A 160 2.57 16.10 -14.51
C THR A 160 3.49 16.31 -13.32
N VAL A 161 3.06 15.84 -12.16
CA VAL A 161 3.89 15.70 -10.96
C VAL A 161 4.00 14.22 -10.64
N LEU A 162 5.23 13.74 -10.44
CA LEU A 162 5.51 12.43 -9.87
C LEU A 162 6.21 12.60 -8.53
N ILE A 163 5.85 11.77 -7.56
CA ILE A 163 6.66 11.53 -6.37
C ILE A 163 7.09 10.06 -6.44
N THR A 164 8.37 9.86 -6.68
CA THR A 164 8.99 8.56 -6.89
C THR A 164 9.85 8.16 -5.70
N ILE A 165 10.18 6.87 -5.58
CA ILE A 165 11.16 6.38 -4.61
C ILE A 165 12.43 6.02 -5.38
N GLU A 166 13.51 6.73 -5.09
CA GLU A 166 14.79 6.61 -5.77
C GLU A 166 15.87 6.10 -4.83
N ASP A 167 16.80 5.27 -5.31
CA ASP A 167 17.92 4.80 -4.46
C ASP A 167 18.92 5.92 -4.14
N ASN A 168 18.98 6.92 -5.02
CA ASN A 168 19.90 8.04 -4.91
C ASN A 168 19.10 9.35 -4.73
N ALA A 169 19.42 10.11 -3.67
CA ALA A 169 18.90 11.46 -3.43
C ALA A 169 19.13 12.41 -4.61
N GLN A 170 20.15 12.13 -5.44
CA GLN A 170 20.51 12.92 -6.60
C GLN A 170 19.94 12.42 -7.94
N ALA A 171 18.96 11.51 -7.92
CA ALA A 171 18.37 10.96 -9.14
C ALA A 171 17.81 12.06 -10.08
N THR A 172 18.28 12.08 -11.33
CA THR A 172 17.88 13.08 -12.34
C THR A 172 16.75 12.58 -13.23
N THR A 173 16.42 11.29 -13.18
CA THR A 173 15.33 10.67 -13.93
C THR A 173 14.47 9.84 -12.97
N PRO A 174 13.13 9.84 -13.12
CA PRO A 174 12.26 9.06 -12.26
C PRO A 174 12.36 7.56 -12.59
N SER A 175 12.55 6.71 -11.57
CA SER A 175 12.59 5.26 -11.68
C SER A 175 11.34 4.72 -12.39
N ALA A 176 11.51 3.82 -13.36
CA ALA A 176 10.37 3.22 -14.10
C ALA A 176 9.50 2.31 -13.22
N SER A 177 10.06 1.73 -12.16
CA SER A 177 9.40 0.74 -11.31
C SER A 177 8.95 1.30 -9.96
N ARG A 178 9.17 2.59 -9.65
CA ARG A 178 8.86 3.17 -8.33
C ARG A 178 8.24 4.56 -8.43
N ARG A 179 7.07 4.63 -9.06
CA ARG A 179 6.30 5.88 -9.25
C ARG A 179 4.97 5.82 -8.52
N PRO A 180 4.97 5.62 -7.18
CA PRO A 180 3.77 5.28 -6.45
C PRO A 180 2.76 6.43 -6.40
N ILE A 181 3.18 7.68 -6.63
CA ILE A 181 2.32 8.85 -6.46
C ILE A 181 2.44 9.78 -7.64
N PHE A 182 1.31 10.20 -8.19
CA PHE A 182 1.27 11.07 -9.35
C PHE A 182 0.03 11.96 -9.39
N ALA A 183 0.13 13.10 -10.07
CA ALA A 183 -0.99 13.92 -10.46
C ALA A 183 -0.75 14.50 -11.85
N ARG A 184 -1.82 14.57 -12.65
CA ARG A 184 -1.82 15.25 -13.94
C ARG A 184 -2.77 16.44 -13.87
N ARG A 185 -2.31 17.59 -14.35
CA ARG A 185 -3.17 18.73 -14.66
C ARG A 185 -4.08 18.33 -15.82
N ARG A 186 -5.36 18.76 -15.80
CA ARG A 186 -6.22 18.63 -16.99
C ARG A 186 -5.57 19.35 -18.19
N GLN A 187 -5.33 18.59 -19.25
CA GLN A 187 -4.75 19.05 -20.50
C GLN A 187 -5.70 20.04 -21.20
N GLY A 188 -5.16 20.98 -21.99
CA GLY A 188 -5.95 21.82 -22.89
C GLY A 188 -6.73 22.98 -22.25
N THR A 189 -6.67 23.17 -20.92
CA THR A 189 -7.23 24.39 -20.32
C THR A 189 -6.22 25.52 -20.48
N ALA A 190 -6.51 26.47 -21.37
CA ALA A 190 -5.68 27.65 -21.56
C ALA A 190 -5.37 28.32 -20.22
N VAL A 191 -4.09 28.57 -19.97
CA VAL A 191 -3.69 29.46 -18.89
C VAL A 191 -4.00 30.88 -19.38
N PRO A 192 -4.84 31.66 -18.67
CA PRO A 192 -5.17 33.02 -19.09
C PRO A 192 -3.91 33.87 -19.29
N ALA A 193 -3.93 34.75 -20.29
CA ALA A 193 -2.77 35.56 -20.70
C ALA A 193 -2.34 36.57 -19.62
N THR A 194 -3.28 37.00 -18.77
CA THR A 194 -3.06 37.95 -17.67
C THR A 194 -3.69 37.43 -16.37
N GLY A 195 -3.16 37.87 -15.23
CA GLY A 195 -3.68 37.51 -13.90
C GLY A 195 -3.05 36.23 -13.33
N VAL A 196 -3.69 35.70 -12.28
CA VAL A 196 -3.21 34.49 -11.58
C VAL A 196 -4.13 33.31 -11.86
N ALA A 197 -3.60 32.28 -12.49
CA ALA A 197 -4.34 31.03 -12.70
C ALA A 197 -3.99 30.02 -11.60
N PHE A 198 -5.01 29.52 -10.92
CA PHE A 198 -4.90 28.40 -9.99
C PHE A 198 -5.50 27.14 -10.60
N ARG A 199 -4.80 26.02 -10.47
CA ARG A 199 -5.32 24.69 -10.81
C ARG A 199 -4.95 23.72 -9.70
N THR A 200 -5.94 22.98 -9.21
CA THR A 200 -5.71 21.95 -8.20
C THR A 200 -6.03 20.59 -8.80
N SER A 201 -5.14 19.62 -8.60
CA SER A 201 -5.33 18.22 -8.98
C SER A 201 -5.14 17.34 -7.74
N GLN A 202 -5.90 16.26 -7.62
CA GLN A 202 -5.71 15.29 -6.54
C GLN A 202 -4.51 14.39 -6.86
N LEU A 203 -3.72 14.06 -5.84
CA LEU A 203 -2.70 13.02 -5.94
C LEU A 203 -3.37 11.66 -6.02
N ARG A 204 -2.87 10.80 -6.90
CA ARG A 204 -3.23 9.40 -7.01
C ARG A 204 -2.11 8.56 -6.44
N PHE A 205 -2.46 7.45 -5.81
CA PHE A 205 -1.53 6.43 -5.33
C PHE A 205 -1.70 5.15 -6.16
N GLY A 206 -0.63 4.60 -6.71
CA GLY A 206 -0.65 3.47 -7.65
C GLY A 206 0.51 3.49 -8.64
N ASN A 207 0.32 3.04 -9.88
CA ASN A 207 1.37 3.03 -10.90
C ASN A 207 1.06 4.03 -12.02
N TYR A 208 2.01 4.91 -12.30
CA TYR A 208 1.91 5.87 -13.39
C TYR A 208 2.03 5.18 -14.77
N GLY A 209 1.02 5.35 -15.62
CA GLY A 209 0.88 4.69 -16.91
C GLY A 209 1.64 5.33 -18.08
N GLY A 210 2.45 6.37 -17.85
CA GLY A 210 3.16 7.07 -18.93
C GLY A 210 2.27 8.05 -19.69
N ALA A 211 2.47 8.18 -21.00
CA ALA A 211 1.71 9.12 -21.85
C ALA A 211 0.19 8.91 -21.75
N ASP A 212 -0.25 7.65 -21.77
CA ASP A 212 -1.67 7.30 -21.79
C ASP A 212 -2.25 7.19 -20.36
N PRO A 213 -3.16 8.09 -19.95
CA PRO A 213 -3.81 8.02 -18.64
C PRO A 213 -4.68 6.76 -18.45
N ALA A 214 -5.09 6.08 -19.53
CA ALA A 214 -5.85 4.82 -19.42
C ALA A 214 -5.01 3.68 -18.83
N ASN A 215 -3.68 3.77 -18.96
CA ASN A 215 -2.74 2.81 -18.38
C ASN A 215 -2.41 3.10 -16.91
N ASP A 216 -2.91 4.20 -16.34
CA ASP A 216 -2.73 4.49 -14.92
C ASP A 216 -3.39 3.38 -14.07
N PHE A 217 -2.64 2.85 -13.12
CA PHE A 217 -3.18 2.02 -12.05
C PHE A 217 -3.38 2.91 -10.83
N VAL A 218 -4.61 2.98 -10.30
CA VAL A 218 -4.92 3.65 -9.04
C VAL A 218 -5.28 2.58 -8.02
N TYR A 219 -4.54 2.56 -6.92
CA TYR A 219 -4.77 1.63 -5.83
C TYR A 219 -6.01 2.02 -5.04
N ILE A 220 -6.93 1.08 -4.93
CA ILE A 220 -8.12 1.19 -4.09
C ILE A 220 -8.05 0.00 -3.13
N PRO A 221 -7.96 0.22 -1.81
CA PRO A 221 -7.85 -0.87 -0.85
C PRO A 221 -9.14 -1.70 -0.85
N THR A 222 -8.99 -2.98 -1.09
CA THR A 222 -10.04 -4.00 -0.94
C THR A 222 -9.46 -5.17 -0.17
N GLY A 223 -10.33 -6.03 0.34
CA GLY A 223 -9.89 -7.23 1.02
C GLY A 223 -10.93 -7.80 1.95
N ARG A 224 -10.79 -9.08 2.25
CA ARG A 224 -11.49 -9.77 3.33
C ARG A 224 -10.49 -10.69 4.00
N GLY A 225 -10.51 -10.72 5.33
CA GLY A 225 -9.54 -11.48 6.09
C GLY A 225 -10.16 -12.16 7.30
N ARG A 226 -9.47 -13.20 7.79
CA ARG A 226 -9.74 -13.83 9.09
C ARG A 226 -8.43 -14.10 9.81
N ALA A 227 -8.40 -13.78 11.10
CA ALA A 227 -7.30 -14.14 11.99
C ALA A 227 -7.77 -15.22 12.96
N TYR A 228 -6.88 -16.18 13.23
CA TYR A 228 -7.13 -17.33 14.08
C TYR A 228 -5.95 -17.56 15.02
N VAL A 229 -6.24 -17.74 16.30
CA VAL A 229 -5.23 -18.10 17.31
C VAL A 229 -5.51 -19.51 17.82
N ARG A 230 -4.45 -20.33 17.87
CA ARG A 230 -4.48 -21.67 18.43
C ARG A 230 -3.15 -21.98 19.14
N GLY A 231 -3.17 -21.99 20.46
CA GLY A 231 -1.96 -22.23 21.26
C GLY A 231 -0.86 -21.23 20.90
N SER A 232 0.29 -21.74 20.44
CA SER A 232 1.44 -20.94 19.99
C SER A 232 1.36 -20.47 18.53
N ILE A 233 0.26 -20.76 17.81
CA ILE A 233 0.14 -20.43 16.39
C ILE A 233 -0.90 -19.32 16.17
N LEU A 234 -0.53 -18.31 15.39
CA LEU A 234 -1.43 -17.31 14.81
C LEU A 234 -1.45 -17.47 13.29
N ILE A 235 -2.64 -17.51 12.70
CA ILE A 235 -2.82 -17.56 11.25
C ILE A 235 -3.70 -16.39 10.83
N ILE A 236 -3.28 -15.63 9.83
CA ILE A 236 -4.11 -14.63 9.17
C ILE A 236 -4.25 -15.05 7.71
N ASN A 237 -5.49 -15.22 7.27
CA ASN A 237 -5.82 -15.60 5.89
C ASN A 237 -6.66 -14.50 5.27
N ASP A 238 -6.19 -13.98 4.14
CA ASP A 238 -6.82 -12.90 3.41
C ASP A 238 -7.14 -13.30 1.98
N SER A 239 -8.08 -12.58 1.39
CA SER A 239 -8.51 -12.79 0.02
C SER A 239 -8.99 -11.49 -0.62
N SER A 240 -8.97 -11.45 -1.95
CA SER A 240 -9.42 -10.30 -2.74
C SER A 240 -8.71 -8.98 -2.38
N LEU A 241 -7.42 -9.06 -2.02
CA LEU A 241 -6.60 -7.87 -1.79
C LEU A 241 -6.27 -7.25 -3.14
N THR A 242 -6.38 -5.92 -3.28
CA THR A 242 -5.89 -5.24 -4.49
C THR A 242 -4.39 -5.48 -4.65
N ARG A 243 -3.89 -5.65 -5.88
CA ARG A 243 -2.45 -5.78 -6.12
C ARG A 243 -1.71 -4.55 -5.56
N PRO A 244 -0.61 -4.72 -4.81
CA PRO A 244 0.18 -3.59 -4.34
C PRO A 244 0.68 -2.71 -5.50
N PRO A 245 0.79 -1.38 -5.32
CA PRO A 245 1.59 -0.54 -6.20
C PRO A 245 3.04 -1.02 -6.25
N LEU A 246 3.73 -0.70 -7.34
CA LEU A 246 5.13 -1.05 -7.50
C LEU A 246 5.98 -0.40 -6.40
N GLY A 247 6.83 -1.21 -5.77
CA GLY A 247 7.63 -0.81 -4.61
C GLY A 247 6.93 -0.99 -3.26
N TYR A 248 5.73 -1.58 -3.22
CA TYR A 248 4.98 -1.87 -2.00
C TYR A 248 4.67 -3.37 -1.87
N TYR A 249 4.42 -3.82 -0.63
CA TYR A 249 4.03 -5.19 -0.32
C TYR A 249 3.04 -5.24 0.86
N TYR A 250 2.41 -6.40 1.07
CA TYR A 250 1.53 -6.63 2.21
C TYR A 250 2.28 -7.28 3.38
N ALA A 251 2.05 -6.75 4.58
CA ALA A 251 2.61 -7.24 5.83
C ALA A 251 1.53 -7.36 6.90
N ALA A 252 1.83 -8.14 7.93
CA ALA A 252 1.00 -8.22 9.13
C ALA A 252 1.72 -7.68 10.37
N PHE A 253 0.95 -7.04 11.25
CA PHE A 253 1.41 -6.52 12.53
C PHE A 253 0.40 -6.88 13.63
N ALA A 254 0.88 -7.12 14.85
CA ALA A 254 0.07 -7.20 16.05
C ALA A 254 0.28 -5.95 16.92
N VAL A 255 -0.77 -5.48 17.57
CA VAL A 255 -0.73 -4.35 18.51
C VAL A 255 -0.80 -4.89 19.92
N LYS A 256 0.22 -4.63 20.73
CA LYS A 256 0.12 -4.83 22.18
C LYS A 256 -0.64 -3.67 22.78
N GLY A 257 -1.55 -3.99 23.68
CA GLY A 257 -2.21 -2.99 24.51
C GLY A 257 -1.97 -3.23 25.98
N ASP A 258 -2.23 -2.20 26.78
CA ASP A 258 -2.33 -2.32 28.22
C ASP A 258 -3.66 -3.01 28.65
N SER A 259 -3.91 -3.05 29.96
CA SER A 259 -5.15 -3.60 30.53
C SER A 259 -6.42 -2.87 30.06
N ALA A 260 -6.31 -1.61 29.63
CA ALA A 260 -7.38 -0.76 29.13
C ALA A 260 -7.52 -0.77 27.59
N ARG A 261 -6.80 -1.67 26.90
CA ARG A 261 -6.73 -1.80 25.44
C ARG A 261 -6.10 -0.59 24.74
N VAL A 262 -5.33 0.23 25.45
CA VAL A 262 -4.59 1.33 24.83
C VAL A 262 -3.36 0.74 24.15
N PRO A 263 -3.15 0.97 22.83
CA PRO A 263 -1.95 0.53 22.13
C PRO A 263 -0.68 1.07 22.80
N ILE A 264 0.23 0.16 23.16
CA ILE A 264 1.53 0.49 23.77
C ILE A 264 2.72 0.15 22.87
N ASP A 265 2.58 -0.86 22.00
CA ASP A 265 3.67 -1.38 21.18
C ASP A 265 3.09 -2.13 19.95
N THR A 266 3.91 -2.31 18.93
CA THR A 266 3.56 -3.04 17.70
C THR A 266 4.62 -4.09 17.40
N VAL A 267 4.19 -5.31 17.09
CA VAL A 267 5.06 -6.43 16.72
C VAL A 267 4.88 -6.73 15.25
N TYR A 268 5.97 -6.78 14.50
CA TYR A 268 5.96 -7.26 13.13
C TYR A 268 5.75 -8.78 13.12
N LEU A 269 4.74 -9.23 12.39
CA LEU A 269 4.40 -10.65 12.29
C LEU A 269 5.01 -11.31 11.06
N GLY A 270 5.39 -10.51 10.05
CA GLY A 270 5.96 -10.99 8.80
C GLY A 270 5.22 -10.51 7.57
N GLU A 271 5.76 -10.88 6.42
CA GLU A 271 5.16 -10.69 5.10
C GLU A 271 4.14 -11.79 4.78
N PHE A 272 3.21 -11.48 3.87
CA PHE A 272 2.28 -12.48 3.39
C PHE A 272 2.94 -13.46 2.43
N THR A 273 2.50 -14.72 2.51
CA THR A 273 2.86 -15.81 1.60
C THR A 273 1.62 -16.38 0.92
N ALA A 274 1.82 -17.24 -0.09
CA ALA A 274 0.72 -18.00 -0.66
C ALA A 274 0.13 -18.98 0.39
N PRO A 275 -1.19 -19.25 0.36
CA PRO A 275 -1.80 -20.23 1.27
C PRO A 275 -1.27 -21.65 1.04
N PHE A 276 -1.61 -22.56 1.95
CA PHE A 276 -1.35 -23.99 1.76
C PHE A 276 -1.90 -24.45 0.39
N PRO A 277 -1.16 -25.26 -0.39
CA PRO A 277 0.06 -25.98 -0.04
C PRO A 277 1.38 -25.22 -0.25
N ARG A 278 1.38 -23.99 -0.78
CA ARG A 278 2.58 -23.28 -1.25
C ARG A 278 3.07 -22.19 -0.30
N ARG A 279 3.01 -22.45 1.01
CA ARG A 279 3.37 -21.47 2.07
C ARG A 279 4.81 -20.94 2.01
N ASN A 280 5.67 -21.55 1.21
CA ASN A 280 7.04 -21.10 0.93
C ASN A 280 7.13 -19.99 -0.11
N LEU A 281 6.05 -19.65 -0.82
CA LEU A 281 6.04 -18.59 -1.81
C LEU A 281 5.69 -17.24 -1.16
N SER A 282 6.70 -16.38 -1.03
CA SER A 282 6.53 -15.00 -0.57
C SER A 282 5.71 -14.16 -1.56
N LEU A 283 4.85 -13.28 -1.05
CA LEU A 283 4.13 -12.27 -1.82
C LEU A 283 4.80 -10.88 -1.79
N PHE A 284 6.04 -10.79 -1.30
CA PHE A 284 6.80 -9.53 -1.25
C PHE A 284 6.92 -8.86 -2.63
N ASN A 285 7.10 -9.65 -3.68
CA ASN A 285 7.24 -9.16 -5.06
C ASN A 285 5.95 -9.25 -5.89
N ALA A 286 4.79 -9.37 -5.24
CA ALA A 286 3.49 -9.48 -5.89
C ALA A 286 3.08 -8.22 -6.67
N ASP A 287 3.80 -7.12 -6.47
CA ASP A 287 3.69 -5.84 -7.17
C ASP A 287 4.26 -5.89 -8.60
N SER A 288 5.30 -6.69 -8.83
CA SER A 288 6.08 -6.70 -10.08
C SER A 288 6.11 -8.06 -10.76
N LEU A 289 6.09 -9.15 -10.00
CA LEU A 289 6.08 -10.52 -10.51
C LEU A 289 4.68 -11.13 -10.44
N ILE A 290 4.37 -11.99 -11.40
CA ILE A 290 3.23 -12.92 -11.33
C ILE A 290 3.75 -14.15 -10.57
N ILE A 291 3.23 -14.39 -9.39
CA ILE A 291 3.80 -15.39 -8.46
C ILE A 291 3.14 -16.77 -8.65
N ASP A 292 1.83 -16.81 -8.92
CA ASP A 292 1.05 -18.05 -9.12
C ASP A 292 -0.35 -17.71 -9.66
N PRO A 293 -0.86 -18.34 -10.72
CA PRO A 293 -2.24 -18.13 -11.20
C PRO A 293 -3.33 -18.38 -10.13
N LEU A 294 -3.08 -19.23 -9.13
CA LEU A 294 -3.99 -19.47 -8.00
C LEU A 294 -4.03 -18.32 -7.00
N VAL A 295 -3.00 -17.46 -7.02
CA VAL A 295 -2.85 -16.31 -6.12
C VAL A 295 -3.10 -15.00 -6.84
N GLN A 296 -2.69 -14.90 -8.11
CA GLN A 296 -2.87 -13.76 -9.00
C GLN A 296 -3.08 -14.25 -10.43
N PRO A 297 -4.32 -14.33 -10.92
CA PRO A 297 -4.58 -14.67 -12.31
C PRO A 297 -3.96 -13.63 -13.23
N GLU A 298 -3.45 -14.09 -14.37
CA GLU A 298 -2.92 -13.21 -15.40
C GLU A 298 -3.97 -12.16 -15.81
N GLY A 299 -3.57 -10.89 -15.84
CA GLY A 299 -4.46 -9.76 -16.15
C GLY A 299 -5.34 -9.25 -15.01
N GLN A 300 -5.36 -9.91 -13.83
CA GLN A 300 -6.10 -9.41 -12.67
C GLN A 300 -5.26 -8.49 -11.78
N ARG A 301 -5.88 -7.40 -11.31
CA ARG A 301 -5.29 -6.42 -10.39
C ARG A 301 -5.49 -6.82 -8.92
N ALA A 302 -5.54 -8.12 -8.60
CA ALA A 302 -5.87 -8.61 -7.26
C ALA A 302 -5.05 -9.85 -6.85
N VAL A 303 -4.79 -9.96 -5.56
CA VAL A 303 -4.34 -11.17 -4.86
C VAL A 303 -5.58 -11.91 -4.35
N LEU A 304 -5.86 -13.07 -4.93
CA LEU A 304 -7.03 -13.88 -4.63
C LEU A 304 -6.98 -14.50 -3.24
N ALA A 305 -5.79 -14.94 -2.82
CA ALA A 305 -5.59 -15.54 -1.52
C ALA A 305 -4.16 -15.26 -1.02
N ALA A 306 -4.06 -14.90 0.26
CA ALA A 306 -2.81 -14.64 0.95
C ALA A 306 -2.90 -15.20 2.37
N SER A 307 -1.79 -15.65 2.93
CA SER A 307 -1.74 -16.20 4.28
C SER A 307 -0.47 -15.75 4.99
N ILE A 308 -0.55 -15.65 6.30
CA ILE A 308 0.63 -15.65 7.17
C ILE A 308 0.35 -16.62 8.31
N ARG A 309 1.36 -17.44 8.63
CA ARG A 309 1.34 -18.35 9.77
C ARG A 309 2.55 -18.05 10.63
N ILE A 310 2.29 -17.61 11.84
CA ILE A 310 3.28 -17.30 12.85
C ILE A 310 3.29 -18.43 13.88
N ASP A 311 4.47 -18.97 14.14
CA ASP A 311 4.72 -19.77 15.34
C ASP A 311 5.38 -18.87 16.39
N ALA A 312 5.02 -19.06 17.66
CA ALA A 312 5.52 -18.23 18.74
C ALA A 312 7.05 -18.25 18.85
N ASP A 313 7.67 -19.37 18.48
CA ASP A 313 9.11 -19.54 18.52
C ASP A 313 9.85 -18.80 17.39
N THR A 314 9.11 -18.30 16.40
CA THR A 314 9.67 -17.66 15.19
C THR A 314 9.61 -16.13 15.19
N VAL A 315 8.92 -15.53 16.17
CA VAL A 315 8.73 -14.08 16.27
C VAL A 315 9.17 -13.59 17.63
N SER A 316 10.02 -12.57 17.63
CA SER A 316 10.47 -11.91 18.86
C SER A 316 9.43 -10.92 19.38
N GLY A 317 9.48 -10.61 20.67
CA GLY A 317 8.58 -9.63 21.28
C GLY A 317 7.16 -10.16 21.54
N LEU A 318 6.95 -11.48 21.52
CA LEU A 318 5.71 -12.10 21.98
C LEU A 318 5.64 -12.13 23.53
N GLY A 319 4.45 -12.46 24.05
CA GLY A 319 4.19 -12.64 25.48
C GLY A 319 4.91 -13.86 26.09
N PRO A 320 4.60 -14.20 27.36
CA PRO A 320 5.23 -15.33 28.03
C PRO A 320 4.99 -16.65 27.30
N ALA A 321 5.93 -17.60 27.39
CA ALA A 321 5.92 -18.86 26.63
C ALA A 321 4.62 -19.68 26.78
N ALA A 322 3.95 -19.59 27.93
CA ALA A 322 2.67 -20.27 28.15
C ALA A 322 1.50 -19.65 27.36
N ASN A 323 1.53 -18.34 27.10
CA ASN A 323 0.52 -17.60 26.34
C ASN A 323 1.18 -16.53 25.45
N PRO A 324 1.79 -16.93 24.31
CA PRO A 324 2.62 -16.02 23.51
C PRO A 324 1.86 -14.83 22.91
N PHE A 325 0.56 -14.96 22.68
CA PHE A 325 -0.27 -13.88 22.13
C PHE A 325 -0.97 -13.03 23.19
N GLN A 326 -0.68 -13.26 24.48
CA GLN A 326 -1.22 -12.46 25.57
C GLN A 326 -0.81 -10.99 25.43
N GLY A 327 -1.76 -10.09 25.70
CA GLY A 327 -1.57 -8.64 25.61
C GLY A 327 -1.79 -8.06 24.21
N PHE A 328 -1.94 -8.89 23.17
CA PHE A 328 -2.35 -8.37 21.87
C PHE A 328 -3.82 -8.00 21.86
N THR A 329 -4.09 -6.81 21.32
CA THR A 329 -5.42 -6.20 21.25
C THR A 329 -5.95 -6.21 19.82
N GLU A 330 -5.08 -5.98 18.84
CA GLU A 330 -5.46 -5.92 17.43
C GLU A 330 -4.41 -6.60 16.56
N VAL A 331 -4.84 -7.05 15.38
CA VAL A 331 -3.98 -7.43 14.26
C VAL A 331 -4.33 -6.59 13.05
N PHE A 332 -3.29 -6.14 12.35
CA PHE A 332 -3.38 -5.31 11.15
C PHE A 332 -2.76 -6.02 9.97
N VAL A 333 -3.36 -5.80 8.81
CA VAL A 333 -2.77 -6.06 7.50
C VAL A 333 -2.53 -4.71 6.87
N THR A 334 -1.27 -4.45 6.54
CA THR A 334 -0.82 -3.14 6.08
C THR A 334 -0.19 -3.22 4.70
N LEU A 335 -0.18 -2.08 4.02
CA LEU A 335 0.57 -1.89 2.79
C LEU A 335 1.84 -1.11 3.14
N GLU A 336 2.99 -1.69 2.82
CA GLU A 336 4.29 -1.21 3.30
C GLU A 336 5.23 -0.94 2.13
N SER A 337 5.94 0.20 2.14
CA SER A 337 7.01 0.46 1.18
C SER A 337 8.16 -0.53 1.39
N LYS A 338 8.70 -1.11 0.31
CA LYS A 338 9.91 -1.97 0.35
C LYS A 338 11.16 -1.24 0.83
N ASN A 339 11.11 0.08 0.83
CA ASN A 339 12.20 0.99 1.16
C ASN A 339 12.06 1.59 2.58
N LYS A 340 11.00 1.22 3.31
CA LYS A 340 10.74 1.73 4.68
C LYS A 340 11.73 1.18 5.70
N VAL A 341 11.70 1.78 6.90
CA VAL A 341 12.30 1.18 8.11
C VAL A 341 11.64 -0.18 8.41
N PRO A 342 12.41 -1.29 8.43
CA PRO A 342 11.91 -2.63 8.76
C PRO A 342 11.17 -2.64 10.08
N ASP A 343 10.20 -3.55 10.22
CA ASP A 343 9.47 -3.85 11.45
C ASP A 343 8.71 -2.69 12.10
N ARG A 344 8.72 -1.50 11.49
CA ARG A 344 7.92 -0.35 11.91
C ARG A 344 6.59 -0.37 11.18
N LEU A 345 5.48 -0.33 11.91
CA LEU A 345 4.14 -0.25 11.33
C LEU A 345 4.00 0.98 10.42
N GLY A 346 3.65 0.77 9.15
CA GLY A 346 3.35 1.83 8.20
C GLY A 346 2.00 2.51 8.47
N PRO A 347 1.73 3.66 7.85
CA PRO A 347 0.48 4.40 8.07
C PRO A 347 -0.73 3.75 7.36
N VAL A 348 -0.49 2.89 6.36
CA VAL A 348 -1.54 2.34 5.48
C VAL A 348 -2.07 1.02 6.03
N ILE A 349 -3.08 1.11 6.89
CA ILE A 349 -3.82 -0.07 7.38
C ILE A 349 -4.92 -0.42 6.38
N VAL A 350 -4.86 -1.63 5.83
CA VAL A 350 -5.81 -2.15 4.85
C VAL A 350 -6.91 -2.94 5.55
N LEU A 351 -6.54 -3.93 6.36
CA LEU A 351 -7.48 -4.71 7.16
C LEU A 351 -7.09 -4.63 8.64
N ARG A 352 -8.09 -4.70 9.53
CA ARG A 352 -7.87 -4.76 10.99
C ARG A 352 -8.85 -5.69 11.67
N ALA A 353 -8.44 -6.36 12.75
CA ALA A 353 -9.34 -7.04 13.66
C ALA A 353 -8.92 -6.83 15.10
N ALA A 354 -9.90 -6.64 15.99
CA ALA A 354 -9.68 -6.77 17.42
C ALA A 354 -9.58 -8.27 17.76
N LEU A 355 -8.56 -8.65 18.53
CA LEU A 355 -8.42 -10.01 19.03
C LEU A 355 -9.39 -10.25 20.19
N PRO A 356 -9.93 -11.47 20.34
CA PRO A 356 -10.81 -11.82 21.45
C PRO A 356 -10.15 -11.63 22.82
N ASP A 357 -10.94 -11.31 23.84
CA ASP A 357 -10.43 -11.12 25.20
C ASP A 357 -9.71 -12.35 25.76
N ILE A 358 -10.12 -13.55 25.36
CA ILE A 358 -9.46 -14.81 25.74
C ILE A 358 -8.01 -14.89 25.26
N VAL A 359 -7.71 -14.36 24.06
CA VAL A 359 -6.34 -14.24 23.55
C VAL A 359 -5.59 -13.15 24.30
N ARG A 360 -6.22 -11.98 24.48
CA ARG A 360 -5.62 -10.83 25.13
C ARG A 360 -5.26 -11.08 26.61
N LEU A 361 -6.17 -11.71 27.36
CA LEU A 361 -6.02 -11.95 28.80
C LEU A 361 -5.22 -13.22 29.10
N GLY A 362 -5.03 -14.11 28.12
CA GLY A 362 -4.35 -15.39 28.30
C GLY A 362 -5.09 -16.32 29.29
N ARG A 363 -6.41 -16.15 29.40
CA ARG A 363 -7.29 -16.91 30.32
C ARG A 363 -8.64 -17.17 29.62
N PRO A 364 -9.23 -18.36 29.81
CA PRO A 364 -10.52 -18.71 29.23
C PRO A 364 -11.69 -17.85 29.73
#